data_AF-A0A803R9V8-F1
#
_entry.id   AF-A0A803R9V8-F1
#
_cell.length_a   1.000
_cell.length_b   1.000
_cell.length_c   1.000
_cell.angle_alpha   90.00
_cell.angle_beta   90.00
_cell.angle_gamma   90.00
#
_symmetry.space_group_name_H-M   'P 1'
#
loop_
_entity.id
_entity.type
_entity.pdbx_description
1 polymer ?
#
loop_
_entity_poly.entity_id
_entity_poly.type
_entity_poly.pdbx_seq_one_letter_code
_entity_poly.pdbx_strand_id
1 'polypeptide(L)'
;MQDLFMRCTLDSIFKVGFGVELNCLEGSNKEGSAFMKAFDESNALTYGRYVDPIWELKRYFSIGSEAALKKNIKVIDDFVNQLIKNKRNLLAQNQDCNGRCADIDDTLPDGFKVKKGDGVYYISYAMGRMPHLWGEDAEEFRPERWLVNGIFQPESPFKFIAFHGGLRICLGKDFAYRQMKILSIALLRFFQFKLADDTKKVTYRTMFTLHINGELPVCAVSRAAS
;
A
#
# COMPACT_ATOMS: atom_id res chain seq x y z
N MET A 1 -2.32 12.04 -9.57
CA MET A 1 -0.92 11.65 -9.27
C MET A 1 -0.79 10.29 -8.59
N GLN A 2 -1.49 10.01 -7.49
CA GLN A 2 -1.36 8.71 -6.80
C GLN A 2 -1.59 7.49 -7.72
N ASP A 3 -2.63 7.53 -8.55
CA ASP A 3 -2.92 6.49 -9.55
C ASP A 3 -1.74 6.25 -10.52
N LEU A 4 -1.04 7.32 -10.94
CA LEU A 4 0.15 7.22 -11.79
C LEU A 4 1.31 6.50 -11.07
N PHE A 5 1.56 6.84 -9.79
CA PHE A 5 2.57 6.17 -8.97
C PHE A 5 2.22 4.68 -8.79
N MET A 6 0.95 4.36 -8.55
CA MET A 6 0.48 2.98 -8.39
C MET A 6 0.69 2.17 -9.67
N ARG A 7 0.28 2.70 -10.83
CA ARG A 7 0.49 2.05 -12.15
C ARG A 7 1.96 1.85 -12.46
N CYS A 8 2.80 2.87 -12.24
CA CYS A 8 4.24 2.79 -12.45
C CYS A 8 4.90 1.74 -11.53
N THR A 9 4.50 1.71 -10.26
CA THR A 9 5.00 0.75 -9.27
C THR A 9 4.61 -0.68 -9.68
N LEU A 10 3.36 -0.87 -10.09
CA LEU A 10 2.84 -2.16 -10.51
C LEU A 10 3.55 -2.66 -11.78
N ASP A 11 3.69 -1.82 -12.82
CA ASP A 11 4.48 -2.15 -14.01
C ASP A 11 5.93 -2.54 -13.66
N SER A 12 6.54 -1.80 -12.74
CA SER A 12 7.93 -2.05 -12.32
C SER A 12 8.09 -3.33 -11.52
N ILE A 13 7.21 -3.61 -10.56
CA ILE A 13 7.23 -4.84 -9.76
C ILE A 13 7.02 -6.05 -10.66
N PHE A 14 6.08 -5.97 -11.60
CA PHE A 14 5.82 -7.10 -12.49
C PHE A 14 6.95 -7.34 -13.49
N LYS A 15 7.55 -6.28 -14.03
CA LYS A 15 8.70 -6.40 -14.90
C LYS A 15 9.93 -6.94 -14.17
N VAL A 16 10.25 -6.41 -12.99
CA VAL A 16 11.45 -6.82 -12.23
C VAL A 16 11.26 -8.16 -11.51
N GLY A 17 10.12 -8.36 -10.85
CA GLY A 17 9.86 -9.54 -10.02
C GLY A 17 9.34 -10.75 -10.79
N PHE A 18 8.60 -10.53 -11.87
CA PHE A 18 7.96 -11.60 -12.65
C PHE A 18 8.40 -11.64 -14.11
N GLY A 19 9.16 -10.65 -14.61
CA GLY A 19 9.56 -10.58 -16.01
C GLY A 19 8.40 -10.23 -16.95
N VAL A 20 7.29 -9.71 -16.42
CA VAL A 20 6.05 -9.47 -17.18
C VAL A 20 5.77 -7.98 -17.28
N GLU A 21 5.51 -7.51 -18.50
CA GLU A 21 5.10 -6.14 -18.76
C GLU A 21 3.58 -6.04 -18.70
N LEU A 22 3.06 -5.30 -17.71
CA LEU A 22 1.63 -5.09 -17.55
C LEU A 22 1.11 -3.92 -18.36
N ASN A 23 1.94 -2.92 -18.65
CA ASN A 23 1.61 -1.71 -19.40
C ASN A 23 0.37 -0.98 -18.82
N CYS A 24 0.24 -0.99 -17.50
CA CYS A 24 -0.82 -0.27 -16.78
C CYS A 24 -0.71 1.25 -16.96
N LEU A 25 0.50 1.77 -17.19
CA LEU A 25 0.73 3.19 -17.48
C LEU A 25 0.16 3.65 -18.83
N GLU A 26 0.30 2.84 -19.88
CA GLU A 26 -0.21 3.16 -21.22
C GLU A 26 -1.72 2.89 -21.36
N GLY A 27 -2.30 2.10 -20.44
CA GLY A 27 -3.71 1.71 -20.49
C GLY A 27 -4.06 0.79 -21.66
N SER A 28 -3.05 0.29 -22.38
CA SER A 28 -3.19 -0.56 -23.56
C SER A 28 -3.58 -2.00 -23.21
N ASN A 29 -3.23 -2.46 -22.00
CA ASN A 29 -3.51 -3.82 -21.56
C ASN A 29 -4.78 -3.92 -20.68
N LYS A 30 -5.82 -4.56 -21.21
CA LYS A 30 -7.09 -4.78 -20.51
C LYS A 30 -6.95 -5.70 -19.29
N GLU A 31 -6.03 -6.67 -19.34
CA GLU A 31 -5.83 -7.62 -18.24
C GLU A 31 -5.16 -6.98 -17.03
N GLY A 32 -4.09 -6.20 -17.25
CA GLY A 32 -3.39 -5.48 -16.18
C GLY A 32 -4.28 -4.46 -15.48
N SER A 33 -5.12 -3.74 -16.23
CA SER A 33 -6.11 -2.79 -15.67
C SER A 33 -7.19 -3.49 -14.85
N ALA A 34 -7.70 -4.65 -15.32
CA ALA A 34 -8.67 -5.45 -14.58
C ALA A 34 -8.09 -6.01 -13.27
N PHE A 35 -6.84 -6.50 -13.31
CA PHE A 35 -6.12 -6.94 -12.13
C PHE A 35 -5.92 -5.81 -11.11
N MET A 36 -5.41 -4.66 -11.55
CA MET A 36 -5.18 -3.50 -10.66
C MET A 36 -6.47 -3.04 -9.98
N LYS A 37 -7.57 -2.95 -10.75
CA LYS A 37 -8.88 -2.60 -10.19
C LYS A 37 -9.37 -3.63 -9.17
N ALA A 38 -9.27 -4.92 -9.50
CA ALA A 38 -9.65 -6.00 -8.59
C ALA A 38 -8.80 -6.00 -7.31
N PHE A 39 -7.50 -5.71 -7.42
CA PHE A 39 -6.57 -5.62 -6.29
C PHE A 39 -6.92 -4.46 -5.35
N ASP A 40 -7.11 -3.25 -5.88
CA ASP A 40 -7.47 -2.07 -5.09
C ASP A 40 -8.85 -2.24 -4.42
N GLU A 41 -9.84 -2.75 -5.15
CA GLU A 41 -11.16 -3.05 -4.58
C GLU A 41 -11.09 -4.13 -3.50
N SER A 42 -10.27 -5.18 -3.70
CA SER A 42 -10.11 -6.25 -2.71
C SER A 42 -9.49 -5.74 -1.41
N ASN A 43 -8.48 -4.85 -1.51
CA ASN A 43 -7.86 -4.22 -0.34
C ASN A 43 -8.86 -3.37 0.44
N ALA A 44 -9.70 -2.60 -0.26
CA ALA A 44 -10.76 -1.79 0.35
C ALA A 44 -11.81 -2.65 1.07
N LEU A 45 -12.26 -3.73 0.41
CA LEU A 45 -13.28 -4.63 0.95
C LEU A 45 -12.76 -5.45 2.13
N THR A 46 -11.49 -5.88 2.07
CA THR A 46 -10.83 -6.58 3.18
C THR A 46 -10.72 -5.69 4.41
N TYR A 47 -10.49 -4.39 4.23
CA TYR A 47 -10.53 -3.44 5.35
C TYR A 47 -11.93 -3.37 6.00
N GLY A 48 -12.98 -3.46 5.19
CA GLY A 48 -14.37 -3.54 5.67
C GLY A 48 -14.63 -4.66 6.69
N ARG A 49 -13.89 -5.77 6.63
CA ARG A 49 -14.01 -6.88 7.59
C ARG A 49 -13.52 -6.54 9.01
N TYR A 50 -12.59 -5.59 9.14
CA TYR A 50 -12.10 -5.15 10.46
C TYR A 50 -13.13 -4.28 11.20
N VAL A 51 -14.02 -3.62 10.45
CA VAL A 51 -15.04 -2.71 11.02
C VAL A 51 -16.44 -3.32 11.08
N ASP A 52 -16.70 -4.39 10.33
CA ASP A 52 -18.00 -5.08 10.30
C ASP A 52 -17.91 -6.43 11.01
N PRO A 53 -18.41 -6.58 12.25
CA PRO A 53 -18.35 -7.85 13.00
C PRO A 53 -19.15 -9.00 12.38
N ILE A 54 -20.04 -8.72 11.42
CA ILE A 54 -20.96 -9.69 10.81
C ILE A 54 -20.40 -10.22 9.46
N TRP A 55 -19.16 -9.85 9.13
CA TRP A 55 -18.52 -10.21 7.87
C TRP A 55 -18.45 -11.73 7.62
N GLU A 56 -18.31 -12.56 8.66
CA GLU A 56 -18.26 -14.02 8.52
C GLU A 56 -19.59 -14.61 8.02
N LEU A 57 -20.72 -14.10 8.52
CA LEU A 57 -22.05 -14.45 8.05
C LEU A 57 -22.26 -13.99 6.60
N LYS A 58 -21.85 -12.76 6.28
CA LYS A 58 -21.92 -12.23 4.90
C LYS A 58 -21.07 -13.05 3.93
N ARG A 59 -19.93 -13.57 4.39
CA ARG A 59 -19.04 -14.46 3.64
C ARG A 59 -19.71 -15.80 3.37
N TYR A 60 -20.36 -16.38 4.38
CA TYR A 60 -21.08 -17.65 4.25
C TYR A 60 -22.20 -17.56 3.20
N PHE A 61 -23.00 -16.50 3.24
CA PHE A 61 -24.08 -16.29 2.26
C PHE A 61 -23.62 -15.71 0.92
N SER A 62 -22.34 -15.33 0.78
CA SER A 62 -21.82 -14.64 -0.41
C SER A 62 -22.67 -13.42 -0.80
N ILE A 63 -22.95 -12.52 0.15
CA ILE A 63 -23.82 -11.35 -0.07
C ILE A 63 -23.01 -10.05 -0.05
N GLY A 64 -23.31 -9.14 -0.98
CA GLY A 64 -22.82 -7.76 -0.97
C GLY A 64 -21.31 -7.63 -1.14
N SER A 65 -20.64 -7.02 -0.15
CA SER A 65 -19.19 -6.78 -0.14
C SER A 65 -18.38 -8.07 -0.27
N GLU A 66 -18.84 -9.16 0.34
CA GLU A 66 -18.17 -10.46 0.30
C GLU A 66 -18.33 -11.15 -1.06
N ALA A 67 -19.46 -10.96 -1.74
CA ALA A 67 -19.66 -11.43 -3.11
C ALA A 67 -18.73 -10.71 -4.10
N ALA A 68 -18.64 -9.39 -3.96
CA ALA A 68 -17.74 -8.55 -4.76
C ALA A 68 -16.27 -8.91 -4.49
N LEU A 69 -15.89 -9.13 -3.22
CA LEU A 69 -14.56 -9.56 -2.85
C LEU A 69 -14.23 -10.95 -3.43
N LYS A 70 -15.17 -11.90 -3.38
CA LYS A 70 -14.99 -13.23 -4.02
C LYS A 70 -14.77 -13.12 -5.53
N LYS A 71 -15.50 -12.23 -6.21
CA LYS A 71 -15.30 -11.96 -7.65
C LYS A 71 -13.92 -11.36 -7.92
N ASN A 72 -13.50 -10.40 -7.11
CA ASN A 72 -12.21 -9.74 -7.28
C ASN A 72 -11.03 -10.67 -6.97
N ILE A 73 -11.14 -11.49 -5.92
CA ILE A 73 -10.18 -12.57 -5.62
C ILE A 73 -10.08 -13.52 -6.81
N LYS A 74 -11.19 -13.89 -7.45
CA LYS A 74 -11.14 -14.75 -8.64
C LYS A 74 -10.34 -14.12 -9.78
N VAL A 75 -10.53 -12.83 -10.06
CA VAL A 75 -9.75 -12.12 -11.10
C VAL A 75 -8.25 -12.10 -10.76
N ILE A 76 -7.93 -11.84 -9.49
CA ILE A 76 -6.56 -11.85 -8.98
C ILE A 76 -5.95 -13.25 -9.09
N ASP A 77 -6.67 -14.29 -8.65
CA ASP A 77 -6.21 -15.67 -8.67
C ASP A 77 -6.07 -16.18 -10.11
N ASP A 78 -6.99 -15.89 -11.01
CA ASP A 78 -6.89 -16.29 -12.42
C ASP A 78 -5.62 -15.68 -13.05
N PHE A 79 -5.38 -14.39 -12.80
CA PHE A 79 -4.20 -13.68 -13.27
C PHE A 79 -2.89 -14.21 -12.64
N VAL A 80 -2.86 -14.35 -11.32
CA VAL A 80 -1.71 -14.88 -10.57
C VAL A 80 -1.46 -16.33 -10.94
N ASN A 81 -2.48 -17.17 -11.12
CA ASN A 81 -2.30 -18.55 -11.55
C ASN A 81 -1.83 -18.65 -13.00
N GLN A 82 -2.21 -17.74 -13.90
CA GLN A 82 -1.61 -17.66 -15.23
C GLN A 82 -0.11 -17.35 -15.13
N LEU A 83 0.28 -16.35 -14.33
CA LEU A 83 1.68 -15.99 -14.10
C LEU A 83 2.47 -17.10 -13.40
N ILE A 84 1.88 -17.72 -12.37
CA ILE A 84 2.46 -18.83 -11.62
C ILE A 84 2.56 -20.05 -12.53
N LYS A 85 1.61 -20.37 -13.40
CA LYS A 85 1.75 -21.46 -14.37
C LYS A 85 2.90 -21.19 -15.34
N ASN A 86 2.98 -19.97 -15.87
CA ASN A 86 4.07 -19.54 -16.76
C ASN A 86 5.45 -19.63 -16.07
N LYS A 87 5.52 -19.30 -14.77
CA LYS A 87 6.76 -19.30 -13.98
C LYS A 87 7.07 -20.65 -13.32
N ARG A 88 6.07 -21.48 -12.98
CA ARG A 88 6.20 -22.86 -12.46
C ARG A 88 6.66 -23.84 -13.52
N ASN A 89 6.40 -23.54 -14.81
CA ASN A 89 7.09 -24.21 -15.91
C ASN A 89 8.61 -23.94 -15.92
N LEU A 90 9.09 -22.97 -15.11
CA LEU A 90 10.51 -22.66 -14.95
C LEU A 90 11.04 -23.04 -13.56
N LEU A 91 10.35 -22.78 -12.44
CA LEU A 91 10.82 -23.11 -11.07
C LEU A 91 9.65 -23.28 -10.06
N ALA A 92 9.75 -24.24 -9.13
CA ALA A 92 8.67 -24.66 -8.24
C ALA A 92 8.67 -24.01 -6.83
N GLN A 93 7.45 -23.96 -6.24
CA GLN A 93 7.04 -23.68 -4.82
C GLN A 93 7.08 -22.22 -4.32
N ASN A 94 6.33 -21.74 -3.30
CA ASN A 94 5.02 -21.97 -2.61
C ASN A 94 4.73 -20.64 -1.84
N GLN A 95 3.48 -20.27 -1.52
CA GLN A 95 3.12 -18.97 -0.91
C GLN A 95 2.22 -19.08 0.34
N ASP A 96 2.61 -18.38 1.43
CA ASP A 96 1.90 -18.22 2.72
C ASP A 96 1.25 -16.83 2.85
N CYS A 97 0.10 -16.74 3.52
CA CYS A 97 -0.60 -15.49 3.83
C CYS A 97 -0.11 -14.87 5.15
N ASN A 98 0.42 -13.64 5.10
CA ASN A 98 1.01 -12.95 6.24
C ASN A 98 -0.02 -12.12 7.04
N GLY A 99 -0.66 -12.76 8.04
CA GLY A 99 -1.20 -12.07 9.21
C GLY A 99 -0.35 -12.39 10.44
N ARG A 100 -0.18 -11.46 11.39
CA ARG A 100 0.40 -11.80 12.70
C ARG A 100 -0.76 -12.21 13.61
N CYS A 101 -0.83 -13.50 13.94
CA CYS A 101 -1.75 -14.02 14.96
C CYS A 101 -0.95 -14.48 16.17
N ALA A 102 -1.52 -14.31 17.37
CA ALA A 102 -0.94 -14.88 18.58
C ALA A 102 -0.98 -16.40 18.51
N ASP A 103 0.17 -17.06 18.62
CA ASP A 103 0.26 -18.53 18.59
C ASP A 103 -0.09 -19.18 19.94
N ILE A 104 0.10 -18.41 21.01
CA ILE A 104 -0.23 -18.75 22.39
C ILE A 104 -0.90 -17.55 23.08
N ASP A 105 -1.57 -17.82 24.19
CA ASP A 105 -2.04 -16.75 25.08
C ASP A 105 -0.82 -15.99 25.63
N ASP A 106 -0.88 -14.66 25.59
CA ASP A 106 0.20 -13.80 26.03
C ASP A 106 -0.33 -12.51 26.66
N THR A 107 0.53 -11.78 27.38
CA THR A 107 0.23 -10.47 27.94
C THR A 107 1.21 -9.44 27.40
N LEU A 108 0.69 -8.42 26.73
CA LEU A 108 1.49 -7.34 26.18
C LEU A 108 2.15 -6.51 27.31
N PRO A 109 3.21 -5.74 27.02
CA PRO A 109 3.92 -4.94 28.01
C PRO A 109 3.07 -3.91 28.76
N ASP A 110 1.92 -3.52 28.20
CA ASP A 110 0.94 -2.62 28.80
C ASP A 110 -0.08 -3.34 29.71
N GLY A 111 0.04 -4.67 29.84
CA GLY A 111 -0.86 -5.52 30.63
C GLY A 111 -2.07 -6.06 29.85
N PHE A 112 -2.22 -5.72 28.56
CA PHE A 112 -3.32 -6.22 27.75
C PHE A 112 -3.15 -7.71 27.42
N LYS A 113 -4.18 -8.52 27.64
CA LYS A 113 -4.14 -9.97 27.40
C LYS A 113 -4.58 -10.28 25.98
N VAL A 114 -3.78 -11.06 25.26
CA VAL A 114 -4.04 -11.53 23.90
C VAL A 114 -4.21 -13.04 23.97
N LYS A 115 -5.26 -13.58 23.35
CA LYS A 115 -5.51 -15.02 23.31
C LYS A 115 -4.91 -15.62 22.05
N LYS A 116 -4.58 -16.90 22.11
CA LYS A 116 -4.24 -17.70 20.93
C LYS A 116 -5.30 -17.51 19.84
N GLY A 117 -4.83 -17.19 18.64
CA GLY A 117 -5.67 -16.93 17.46
C GLY A 117 -6.03 -15.46 17.25
N ASP A 118 -5.83 -14.60 18.25
CA ASP A 118 -6.09 -13.16 18.10
C ASP A 118 -5.11 -12.55 17.09
N GLY A 119 -5.66 -11.76 16.16
CA GLY A 119 -4.85 -10.98 15.22
C GLY A 119 -4.22 -9.78 15.92
N VAL A 120 -2.90 -9.65 15.82
CA VAL A 120 -2.14 -8.54 16.43
C VAL A 120 -1.67 -7.60 15.34
N TYR A 121 -2.19 -6.39 15.34
CA TYR A 121 -1.90 -5.39 14.32
C TYR A 121 -1.49 -4.06 14.95
N TYR A 122 -0.58 -3.38 14.27
CA TYR A 122 -0.36 -1.96 14.46
C TYR A 122 -0.92 -1.20 13.25
N ILE A 123 -1.45 -0.01 13.51
CA ILE A 123 -2.03 0.83 12.46
C ILE A 123 -1.01 1.91 12.13
N SER A 124 -0.29 1.74 11.02
CA SER A 124 0.75 2.68 10.56
C SER A 124 0.27 4.13 10.49
N TYR A 125 -0.98 4.34 10.06
CA TYR A 125 -1.59 5.66 9.99
C TYR A 125 -1.72 6.34 11.35
N ALA A 126 -2.18 5.59 12.37
CA ALA A 126 -2.38 6.09 13.72
C ALA A 126 -1.03 6.30 14.42
N MET A 127 -0.14 5.31 14.35
CA MET A 127 1.21 5.41 14.92
C MET A 127 2.01 6.59 14.37
N GLY A 128 1.86 6.90 13.07
CA GLY A 128 2.48 8.06 12.44
C GLY A 128 1.99 9.42 12.94
N ARG A 129 0.92 9.46 13.75
CA ARG A 129 0.29 10.67 14.30
C ARG A 129 0.21 10.68 15.82
N MET A 130 0.80 9.71 16.51
CA MET A 130 0.78 9.65 17.97
C MET A 130 1.76 10.69 18.54
N PRO A 131 1.30 11.67 19.35
CA PRO A 131 2.18 12.67 19.95
C PRO A 131 3.25 12.06 20.85
N HIS A 132 2.92 10.96 21.55
CA HIS A 132 3.89 10.23 22.36
C HIS A 132 5.09 9.69 21.56
N LEU A 133 4.91 9.36 20.27
CA LEU A 133 5.99 8.88 19.40
C LEU A 133 6.69 10.02 18.65
N TRP A 134 5.93 11.01 18.17
CA TRP A 134 6.42 12.01 17.22
C TRP A 134 6.59 13.42 17.81
N GLY A 135 6.08 13.67 19.01
CA GLY A 135 5.97 15.00 19.61
C GLY A 135 4.65 15.69 19.27
N GLU A 136 4.42 16.88 19.83
CA GLU A 136 3.19 17.65 19.61
C GLU A 136 2.98 18.04 18.13
N ASP A 137 4.06 18.08 17.34
CA ASP A 137 4.04 18.36 15.90
C ASP A 137 3.78 17.09 15.04
N ALA A 138 3.19 16.04 15.62
CA ALA A 138 2.92 14.76 14.93
C ALA A 138 1.99 14.89 13.71
N GLU A 139 1.11 15.90 13.70
CA GLU A 139 0.18 16.15 12.61
C GLU A 139 0.74 17.08 11.52
N GLU A 140 1.90 17.69 11.76
CA GLU A 140 2.52 18.65 10.83
C GLU A 140 3.41 17.96 9.79
N PHE A 141 3.28 18.37 8.52
CA PHE A 141 4.19 17.94 7.47
C PHE A 141 5.53 18.67 7.59
N ARG A 142 6.50 18.05 8.28
CA ARG A 142 7.82 18.62 8.55
C ARG A 142 8.96 17.72 8.05
N PRO A 143 9.38 17.84 6.77
CA PRO A 143 10.45 16.99 6.20
C PRO A 143 11.81 17.21 6.88
N GLU A 144 12.05 18.36 7.51
CA GLU A 144 13.27 18.68 8.23
C GLU A 144 13.47 17.81 9.48
N ARG A 145 12.40 17.17 10.00
CA ARG A 145 12.48 16.22 11.12
C ARG A 145 13.46 15.09 10.87
N TRP A 146 13.65 14.73 9.61
CA TRP A 146 14.52 13.65 9.17
C TRP A 146 15.95 14.10 8.88
N LEU A 147 16.27 15.38 9.13
CA LEU A 147 17.55 15.99 8.81
C LEU A 147 18.24 16.46 10.10
N VAL A 148 19.47 15.99 10.31
CA VAL A 148 20.36 16.52 11.36
C VAL A 148 21.54 17.16 10.66
N ASN A 149 21.69 18.49 10.80
CA ASN A 149 22.68 19.30 10.08
C ASN A 149 22.64 19.10 8.54
N GLY A 150 21.43 18.97 7.98
CA GLY A 150 21.22 18.74 6.55
C GLY A 150 21.48 17.30 6.07
N ILE A 151 21.89 16.39 6.97
CA ILE A 151 22.12 14.98 6.66
C ILE A 151 20.89 14.17 7.04
N PHE A 152 20.40 13.35 6.11
CA PHE A 152 19.28 12.45 6.35
C PHE A 152 19.62 11.39 7.40
N GLN A 153 18.82 11.34 8.46
CA GLN A 153 18.91 10.35 9.53
C GLN A 153 17.59 9.57 9.60
N PRO A 154 17.57 8.28 9.20
CA PRO A 154 16.36 7.49 9.25
C PRO A 154 15.99 7.15 10.70
N GLU A 155 14.69 7.18 11.01
CA GLU A 155 14.20 6.68 12.29
C GLU A 155 14.22 5.15 12.36
N SER A 156 14.11 4.65 13.59
CA SER A 156 13.93 3.22 13.86
C SER A 156 12.75 2.66 13.05
N PRO A 157 12.88 1.49 12.39
CA PRO A 157 11.78 0.83 11.69
C PRO A 157 10.59 0.45 12.59
N PHE A 158 10.78 0.43 13.91
CA PHE A 158 9.73 0.18 14.89
C PHE A 158 8.98 1.46 15.30
N LYS A 159 9.55 2.64 15.04
CA LYS A 159 8.91 3.94 15.18
C LYS A 159 8.26 4.36 13.86
N PHE A 160 9.02 4.23 12.76
CA PHE A 160 8.55 4.48 11.39
C PHE A 160 8.29 3.16 10.64
N ILE A 161 7.10 2.62 10.86
CA ILE A 161 6.68 1.28 10.42
C ILE A 161 6.11 1.21 8.99
N ALA A 162 6.37 2.21 8.13
CA ALA A 162 5.82 2.27 6.77
C ALA A 162 6.20 1.04 5.90
N PHE A 163 7.35 0.44 6.18
CA PHE A 163 7.82 -0.80 5.53
C PHE A 163 7.91 -1.98 6.51
N HIS A 164 7.23 -1.88 7.65
CA HIS A 164 7.37 -2.77 8.81
C HIS A 164 8.80 -2.80 9.39
N GLY A 165 9.00 -3.60 10.44
CA GLY A 165 10.30 -3.80 11.09
C GLY A 165 10.55 -5.27 11.45
N GLY A 166 11.81 -5.59 11.75
CA GLY A 166 12.27 -6.93 12.11
C GLY A 166 12.47 -7.86 10.91
N LEU A 167 12.40 -9.18 11.15
CA LEU A 167 12.68 -10.24 10.16
C LEU A 167 11.76 -10.23 8.93
N ARG A 168 10.58 -9.59 9.03
CA ARG A 168 9.60 -9.44 7.95
C ARG A 168 9.53 -8.01 7.43
N ILE A 169 10.64 -7.26 7.51
CA ILE A 169 10.75 -5.95 6.85
C ILE A 169 10.50 -6.11 5.35
N CYS A 170 9.82 -5.14 4.74
CA CYS A 170 9.48 -5.20 3.32
C CYS A 170 10.74 -5.39 2.47
N LEU A 171 10.81 -6.50 1.75
CA LEU A 171 11.90 -6.82 0.83
C LEU A 171 12.06 -5.73 -0.26
N GLY A 172 10.95 -5.10 -0.64
CA GLY A 172 10.92 -4.04 -1.65
C GLY A 172 11.24 -2.64 -1.13
N LYS A 173 11.61 -2.45 0.15
CA LYS A 173 11.80 -1.13 0.77
C LYS A 173 12.78 -0.24 -0.01
N ASP A 174 13.99 -0.75 -0.28
CA ASP A 174 15.03 0.05 -0.93
C ASP A 174 14.70 0.31 -2.41
N PHE A 175 14.07 -0.67 -3.06
CA PHE A 175 13.57 -0.51 -4.42
C PHE A 175 12.51 0.59 -4.47
N ALA A 176 11.51 0.55 -3.60
CA ALA A 176 10.44 1.53 -3.52
C ALA A 176 10.99 2.94 -3.28
N TYR A 177 11.93 3.11 -2.34
CA TYR A 177 12.57 4.42 -2.14
C TYR A 177 13.33 4.93 -3.36
N ARG A 178 14.05 4.06 -4.07
CA ARG A 178 14.74 4.44 -5.31
C ARG A 178 13.75 4.88 -6.38
N GLN A 179 12.68 4.12 -6.58
CA GLN A 179 11.65 4.46 -7.56
C GLN A 179 10.97 5.79 -7.24
N MET A 180 10.57 6.01 -5.98
CA MET A 180 9.99 7.27 -5.52
C MET A 180 10.93 8.43 -5.80
N LYS A 181 12.21 8.32 -5.43
CA LYS A 181 13.21 9.38 -5.67
C LYS A 181 13.38 9.70 -7.16
N ILE A 182 13.57 8.68 -8.00
CA ILE A 182 13.75 8.85 -9.44
C ILE A 182 12.53 9.54 -10.05
N LEU A 183 11.33 9.05 -9.73
CA LEU A 183 10.08 9.58 -10.27
C LEU A 183 9.81 11.00 -9.75
N SER A 184 10.03 11.27 -8.45
CA SER A 184 9.92 12.61 -7.89
C SER A 184 10.90 13.59 -8.54
N ILE A 185 12.16 13.20 -8.76
CA ILE A 185 13.16 14.03 -9.44
C ILE A 185 12.71 14.33 -10.88
N ALA A 186 12.28 13.31 -11.63
CA ALA A 186 11.80 13.50 -13.00
C ALA A 186 10.58 14.45 -13.04
N LEU A 187 9.57 14.21 -12.21
CA LEU A 187 8.36 15.04 -12.15
C LEU A 187 8.69 16.49 -11.77
N LEU A 188 9.50 16.70 -10.74
CA LEU A 188 9.88 18.05 -10.30
C LEU A 188 10.83 18.75 -11.27
N ARG A 189 11.67 18.02 -12.02
CA ARG A 189 12.57 18.62 -13.02
C ARG A 189 11.77 19.13 -14.22
N PHE A 190 10.82 18.35 -14.72
CA PHE A 190 10.12 18.66 -15.97
C PHE A 190 8.79 19.39 -15.78
N PHE A 191 8.18 19.33 -14.60
CA PHE A 191 6.84 19.89 -14.38
C PHE A 191 6.75 20.74 -13.11
N GLN A 192 5.88 21.74 -13.16
CA GLN A 192 5.29 22.39 -12.00
C GLN A 192 3.86 21.93 -11.83
N PHE A 193 3.46 21.64 -10.60
CA PHE A 193 2.11 21.16 -10.30
C PHE A 193 1.34 22.25 -9.54
N LYS A 194 0.09 22.47 -9.95
CA LYS A 194 -0.90 23.24 -9.19
C LYS A 194 -2.14 22.37 -8.98
N LEU A 195 -2.75 22.46 -7.80
CA LEU A 195 -4.04 21.84 -7.57
C LEU A 195 -5.08 22.53 -8.48
N ALA A 196 -5.98 21.74 -9.07
CA ALA A 196 -7.08 22.32 -9.85
C ALA A 196 -8.09 23.04 -8.95
N ASP A 197 -8.21 22.57 -7.70
CA ASP A 197 -9.01 23.17 -6.63
C ASP A 197 -8.21 23.04 -5.33
N ASP A 198 -7.79 24.18 -4.78
CA ASP A 198 -7.01 24.29 -3.55
C ASP A 198 -7.89 24.29 -2.28
N THR A 199 -9.21 24.42 -2.43
CA THR A 199 -10.17 24.41 -1.32
C THR A 199 -10.61 22.99 -0.95
N LYS A 200 -10.42 22.03 -1.86
CA LYS A 200 -10.83 20.64 -1.65
C LYS A 200 -10.00 19.96 -0.57
N LYS A 201 -10.62 19.67 0.57
CA LYS A 201 -10.00 18.90 1.65
C LYS A 201 -9.72 17.47 1.20
N VAL A 202 -8.44 17.09 1.19
CA VAL A 202 -8.01 15.73 0.86
C VAL A 202 -8.43 14.79 2.00
N THR A 203 -9.21 13.76 1.67
CA THR A 203 -9.56 12.69 2.60
C THR A 203 -8.93 11.39 2.13
N TYR A 204 -8.83 10.39 3.00
CA TYR A 204 -8.20 9.12 2.70
C TYR A 204 -9.19 7.97 2.82
N ARG A 205 -9.01 6.96 1.97
CA ARG A 205 -9.66 5.66 2.10
C ARG A 205 -8.89 4.81 3.09
N THR A 206 -9.62 4.15 3.95
CA THR A 206 -9.06 3.20 4.90
C THR A 206 -8.75 1.90 4.17
N MET A 207 -7.48 1.68 3.88
CA MET A 207 -6.92 0.50 3.22
C MET A 207 -5.57 0.15 3.85
N PHE A 208 -4.97 -0.98 3.47
CA PHE A 208 -3.64 -1.39 3.96
C PHE A 208 -2.55 -0.37 3.59
N THR A 209 -2.59 0.15 2.36
CA THR A 209 -1.87 1.34 1.91
C THR A 209 -2.77 2.56 2.04
N LEU A 210 -2.23 3.75 2.31
CA LEU A 210 -3.05 4.96 2.42
C LEU A 210 -3.43 5.48 1.01
N HIS A 211 -4.72 5.42 0.67
CA HIS A 211 -5.23 5.92 -0.62
C HIS A 211 -5.97 7.24 -0.44
N ILE A 212 -5.79 8.20 -1.34
CA ILE A 212 -6.65 9.38 -1.41
C ILE A 212 -8.07 8.90 -1.75
N ASN A 213 -9.05 9.44 -1.04
CA ASN A 213 -10.44 9.16 -1.31
C ASN A 213 -10.92 9.99 -2.51
N GLY A 214 -11.24 9.30 -3.59
CA GLY A 214 -11.59 9.92 -4.87
C GLY A 214 -10.36 10.46 -5.60
N GLU A 215 -10.60 11.39 -6.52
CA GLU A 215 -9.54 11.99 -7.33
C GLU A 215 -9.02 13.29 -6.71
N LEU A 216 -7.71 13.53 -6.91
CA LEU A 216 -7.04 14.80 -6.65
C LEU A 216 -6.53 15.37 -7.99
N PRO A 217 -7.35 16.16 -8.71
CA PRO A 217 -6.97 16.73 -9.98
C PRO A 217 -5.84 17.76 -9.79
N VAL A 218 -4.80 17.62 -10.61
CA VAL A 218 -3.63 18.51 -10.61
C VAL A 218 -3.33 18.95 -12.03
N CYS A 219 -3.05 20.22 -12.21
CA CYS A 219 -2.55 20.79 -13.45
C CYS A 219 -1.03 20.70 -13.44
N ALA A 220 -0.46 19.99 -14.42
CA ALA A 220 0.98 19.92 -14.65
C ALA A 220 1.36 20.89 -15.78
N VAL A 221 2.23 21.85 -15.47
CA VAL A 221 2.77 22.82 -16.43
C VAL A 221 4.21 22.45 -16.72
N SER A 222 4.56 22.28 -17.99
CA SER A 222 5.95 22.00 -18.38
C SER A 222 6.86 23.13 -17.91
N ARG A 223 7.96 22.78 -17.25
CA ARG A 223 9.04 23.73 -16.96
C ARG A 223 9.80 23.97 -18.25
N ALA A 224 9.85 25.23 -18.69
CA ALA A 224 10.74 25.61 -19.80
C ALA A 224 12.16 25.17 -19.46
N ALA A 225 12.83 24.53 -20.43
CA ALA A 225 14.21 24.10 -20.27
C ALA A 225 15.07 25.32 -19.92
N SER A 226 15.58 25.34 -18.69
CA SER A 226 16.66 26.22 -18.23
C SER A 226 17.89 25.38 -17.96
#